data_AF-A0A9J8A3Y1-F1
#
_entry.id   AF-A0A9J8A3Y1-F1
#
_cell.length_a   1.000
_cell.length_b   1.000
_cell.length_c   1.000
_cell.angle_alpha   90.00
_cell.angle_beta   90.00
_cell.angle_gamma   90.00
#
_symmetry.space_group_name_H-M   'P 1'
#
loop_
_entity.id
_entity.type
_entity.pdbx_description
1 polymer ?
#
loop_
_entity_poly.entity_id
_entity_poly.type
_entity_poly.pdbx_seq_one_letter_code
_entity_poly.pdbx_strand_id
1 'polypeptide(L)'
;MVLKEIPTENITRPLGRNEVIGLLFRLTIFGAVTYFTIKWMVDAIDPTRKQKVEAQKQAEKLMRQIGVQNVKLSEYEMSIAAHLVDPLTMQITWQDIAGLDEVITELKDTVILPIQKRHLFEGSRLLQPPKGVLLYGPPGCGKTLIAKATAKEAGFRFINLQPSTLTDKWYGESQKLAAAVFSLAIKLQPSIIFIDEIDSFLRSRSSSDHEATAMMKAQFMSLWDGLDTDYNCQVIIMGATNRPQDLDSAILRRMPTRFHINQPNVKQRKDILKLILENENVSILLTELNGY
;
A
#
# COMPACT_ATOMS: atom_id res chain seq x y z
N MET A 1 -15.42 49.64 41.30
CA MET A 1 -14.05 49.78 41.83
C MET A 1 -13.20 50.38 40.72
N VAL A 2 -13.08 51.71 40.76
CA VAL A 2 -12.16 52.63 40.04
C VAL A 2 -11.80 52.28 38.59
N LEU A 3 -12.66 52.70 37.65
CA LEU A 3 -12.22 53.14 36.32
C LEU A 3 -11.41 54.43 36.54
N LYS A 4 -10.08 54.27 36.63
CA LYS A 4 -9.16 55.41 36.78
C LYS A 4 -9.15 56.15 35.45
N GLU A 5 -9.68 57.37 35.47
CA GLU A 5 -9.69 58.30 34.35
C GLU A 5 -8.35 58.31 33.64
N ILE A 6 -8.35 57.93 32.37
CA ILE A 6 -7.18 58.05 31.49
C ILE A 6 -7.05 59.55 31.21
N PRO A 7 -5.97 60.22 31.64
CA PRO A 7 -5.83 61.66 31.43
C PRO A 7 -5.79 61.97 29.92
N THR A 8 -6.79 62.71 29.46
CA THR A 8 -7.02 63.11 28.06
C THR A 8 -5.97 64.11 27.54
N GLU A 9 -5.03 64.55 28.37
CA GLU A 9 -3.97 65.50 28.00
C GLU A 9 -2.75 64.88 27.29
N ASN A 10 -2.64 63.54 27.23
CA ASN A 10 -1.55 62.88 26.50
C ASN A 10 -1.87 62.57 25.03
N ILE A 11 -3.07 62.92 24.55
CA ILE A 11 -3.54 62.57 23.18
C ILE A 11 -3.16 63.64 22.14
N THR A 12 -2.83 64.87 22.57
CA THR A 12 -2.59 66.02 21.67
C THR A 12 -1.14 66.50 21.63
N ARG A 13 -0.20 65.81 22.29
CA ARG A 13 1.23 66.13 22.18
C ARG A 13 1.79 65.59 20.85
N PRO A 14 2.50 66.40 20.05
CA PRO A 14 3.18 65.89 18.87
C PRO A 14 4.24 64.88 19.34
N LEU A 15 4.06 63.62 18.94
CA LEU A 15 4.96 62.52 19.30
C LEU A 15 6.39 62.89 18.95
N GLY A 16 7.27 62.87 19.93
CA GLY A 16 8.69 63.13 19.71
C GLY A 16 9.28 62.10 18.76
N ARG A 17 10.25 62.48 17.93
CA ARG A 17 10.89 61.57 16.95
C ARG A 17 11.36 60.26 17.60
N ASN A 18 11.82 60.32 18.86
CA ASN A 18 12.27 59.16 19.63
C ASN A 18 11.11 58.27 20.14
N GLU A 19 9.95 58.84 20.46
CA GLU A 19 8.75 58.09 20.85
C GLU A 19 8.14 57.37 19.65
N VAL A 20 8.10 58.01 18.47
CA VAL A 20 7.65 57.39 17.22
C VAL A 20 8.54 56.21 16.86
N ILE A 21 9.86 56.36 16.96
CA ILE A 21 10.83 55.28 16.71
C ILE A 21 10.63 54.13 17.71
N GLY A 22 10.44 54.44 18.99
CA GLY A 22 10.16 53.43 20.03
C GLY A 22 8.85 52.69 19.81
N LEU A 23 7.82 53.38 19.31
CA LEU A 23 6.51 52.80 19.02
C LEU A 23 6.54 51.90 17.77
N LEU A 24 7.25 52.32 16.72
CA LEU A 24 7.52 51.50 15.54
C LEU A 24 8.30 50.23 15.93
N PHE A 25 9.31 50.34 16.78
CA PHE A 25 10.10 49.20 17.24
C PHE A 25 9.27 48.22 18.09
N ARG A 26 8.36 48.71 18.93
CA ARG A 26 7.42 47.86 19.69
C ARG A 26 6.42 47.15 18.78
N LEU A 27 5.91 47.83 17.76
CA LEU A 27 4.99 47.23 16.77
C LEU A 27 5.68 46.13 15.95
N THR A 28 6.93 46.35 15.53
CA THR A 28 7.68 45.34 14.77
C THR A 28 8.01 44.12 15.62
N ILE A 29 8.42 44.31 16.89
CA ILE A 29 8.64 43.20 17.82
C ILE A 29 7.35 42.44 18.07
N PHE A 30 6.24 43.14 18.34
CA PHE A 30 4.95 42.49 18.61
C PHE A 30 4.45 41.71 17.38
N GLY A 31 4.60 42.27 16.17
CA GLY A 31 4.30 41.59 14.91
C GLY A 31 5.18 40.36 14.67
N ALA A 32 6.47 40.44 14.99
CA ALA A 32 7.37 39.29 14.88
C ALA A 32 6.99 38.19 15.88
N VAL A 33 6.75 38.54 17.14
CA VAL A 33 6.34 37.59 18.18
C VAL A 33 5.04 36.91 17.82
N THR A 34 4.02 37.66 17.37
CA THR A 34 2.74 37.07 16.95
C THR A 34 2.89 36.17 15.72
N TYR A 35 3.72 36.53 14.75
CA TYR A 35 4.03 35.65 13.62
C TYR A 35 4.69 34.34 14.07
N PHE A 36 5.68 34.41 14.95
CA PHE A 36 6.39 33.22 15.45
C PHE A 36 5.50 32.34 16.34
N THR A 37 4.62 32.92 17.16
CA THR A 37 3.68 32.14 17.98
C THR A 37 2.63 31.44 17.12
N ILE A 38 2.06 32.13 16.11
CA ILE A 38 1.13 31.51 15.16
C ILE A 38 1.81 30.39 14.38
N LYS A 39 3.03 30.63 13.87
CA LYS A 39 3.81 29.61 13.16
C LYS A 39 4.09 28.40 14.03
N TRP A 40 4.54 28.61 15.27
CA TRP A 40 4.77 27.54 16.24
C TRP A 40 3.50 26.76 16.58
N MET A 41 2.36 27.46 16.70
CA MET A 41 1.06 26.84 16.97
C MET A 41 0.58 26.00 15.78
N VAL A 42 0.75 26.50 14.55
CA VAL A 42 0.46 25.74 13.31
C VAL A 42 1.35 24.50 13.23
N ASP A 43 2.65 24.63 13.50
CA ASP A 43 3.59 23.50 13.51
C ASP A 43 3.29 22.48 14.64
N ALA A 44 2.71 22.91 15.77
CA ALA A 44 2.35 22.05 16.90
C ALA A 44 1.00 21.34 16.72
N ILE A 45 0.06 21.92 15.98
CA ILE A 45 -1.30 21.40 15.76
C ILE A 45 -1.38 20.44 14.57
N ASP A 46 -0.32 20.29 13.76
CA ASP A 46 -0.34 19.41 12.58
C ASP A 46 0.23 17.99 12.88
N PRO A 47 -0.58 17.04 13.40
CA PRO A 47 -0.13 15.67 13.69
C PRO A 47 0.27 14.91 12.43
N THR A 48 -0.13 15.37 11.24
CA THR A 48 0.15 14.69 9.98
C THR A 48 1.61 14.83 9.55
N ARG A 49 2.27 15.94 9.92
CA ARG A 49 3.67 16.19 9.51
C ARG A 49 4.65 15.22 10.19
N LYS A 50 4.46 14.92 11.47
CA LYS A 50 5.28 13.93 12.19
C LYS A 50 5.11 12.53 11.59
N GLN A 51 3.88 12.09 11.35
CA GLN A 51 3.61 10.80 10.70
C GLN A 51 4.19 10.72 9.29
N LYS A 52 4.12 11.80 8.50
CA LYS A 52 4.72 11.87 7.15
C LYS A 52 6.25 11.77 7.20
N VAL A 53 6.91 12.46 8.13
CA VAL A 53 8.37 12.43 8.30
C VAL A 53 8.84 11.04 8.78
N GLU A 54 8.08 10.38 9.65
CA GLU A 54 8.37 9.00 10.07
C GLU A 54 8.21 8.00 8.93
N ALA A 55 7.13 8.11 8.15
CA ALA A 55 6.93 7.29 6.96
C ALA A 55 8.04 7.49 5.92
N GLN A 56 8.48 8.73 5.68
CA GLN A 56 9.62 9.03 4.80
C GLN A 56 10.93 8.41 5.30
N LYS A 57 11.23 8.53 6.60
CA LYS A 57 12.43 7.90 7.19
C LYS A 57 12.38 6.38 7.13
N GLN A 58 11.21 5.77 7.33
CA GLN A 58 11.03 4.32 7.18
C GLN A 58 11.23 3.89 5.74
N ALA A 59 10.63 4.60 4.78
CA ALA A 59 10.81 4.37 3.36
C ALA A 59 12.28 4.51 2.93
N GLU A 60 13.01 5.54 3.37
CA GLU A 60 14.44 5.70 3.05
C GLU A 60 15.30 4.58 3.62
N LYS A 61 15.01 4.11 4.85
CA LYS A 61 15.70 2.96 5.45
C LYS A 61 15.43 1.67 4.67
N LEU A 62 14.17 1.41 4.32
CA LEU A 62 13.77 0.28 3.47
C LEU A 62 14.49 0.35 2.12
N MET A 63 14.49 1.50 1.45
CA MET A 63 15.15 1.66 0.14
C MET A 63 16.66 1.40 0.20
N ARG A 64 17.33 1.82 1.28
CA ARG A 64 18.75 1.50 1.52
C ARG A 64 18.98 0.01 1.76
N GLN A 65 18.07 -0.67 2.46
CA GLN A 65 18.15 -2.12 2.69
C GLN A 65 17.90 -2.93 1.42
N ILE A 66 16.98 -2.49 0.57
CA ILE A 66 16.57 -3.16 -0.68
C ILE A 66 17.63 -3.00 -1.79
N GLY A 67 18.70 -2.22 -1.56
CA GLY A 67 19.83 -2.09 -2.49
C GLY A 67 19.54 -1.30 -3.76
N VAL A 68 18.42 -0.56 -3.81
CA VAL A 68 18.05 0.27 -4.97
C VAL A 68 18.87 1.54 -4.96
N GLN A 69 20.02 1.52 -5.65
CA GLN A 69 20.83 2.72 -5.84
C GLN A 69 20.22 3.60 -6.95
N ASN A 70 20.18 4.92 -6.72
CA ASN A 70 19.85 5.96 -7.71
C ASN A 70 18.40 6.08 -8.21
N VAL A 71 17.39 5.58 -7.48
CA VAL A 71 15.99 5.87 -7.83
C VAL A 71 15.49 7.10 -7.09
N LYS A 72 15.24 8.20 -7.82
CA LYS A 72 14.55 9.37 -7.27
C LYS A 72 13.06 9.05 -7.10
N LEU A 73 12.60 9.09 -5.86
CA LEU A 73 11.20 8.89 -5.51
C LEU A 73 10.50 10.22 -5.27
N SER A 74 9.28 10.35 -5.78
CA SER A 74 8.36 11.43 -5.42
C SER A 74 7.82 11.26 -4.00
N GLU A 75 7.23 12.32 -3.44
CA GLU A 75 6.60 12.29 -2.12
C GLU A 75 5.53 11.19 -2.00
N TYR A 76 4.71 11.01 -3.05
CA TYR A 76 3.69 9.97 -3.11
C TYR A 76 4.30 8.56 -3.16
N GLU A 77 5.37 8.37 -3.94
CA GLU A 77 6.07 7.08 -4.02
C GLU A 77 6.71 6.71 -2.67
N MET A 78 7.24 7.68 -1.92
CA MET A 78 7.75 7.44 -0.58
C MET A 78 6.65 7.00 0.39
N SER A 79 5.44 7.57 0.27
CA SER A 79 4.31 7.14 1.12
C SER A 79 3.90 5.69 0.85
N ILE A 80 3.99 5.24 -0.40
CA ILE A 80 3.67 3.88 -0.83
C ILE A 80 4.82 2.92 -0.51
N ALA A 81 6.06 3.40 -0.51
CA ALA A 81 7.23 2.62 -0.13
C ALA A 81 7.15 2.06 1.31
N ALA A 82 6.34 2.64 2.19
CA ALA A 82 6.04 2.05 3.50
C ALA A 82 5.26 0.73 3.42
N HIS A 83 4.52 0.51 2.32
CA HIS A 83 3.75 -0.72 2.04
C HIS A 83 4.55 -1.73 1.19
N LEU A 84 5.80 -1.41 0.86
CA LEU A 84 6.70 -2.28 0.15
C LEU A 84 7.26 -3.34 1.11
N VAL A 85 7.14 -4.59 0.73
CA VAL A 85 7.72 -5.73 1.44
C VAL A 85 8.81 -6.34 0.57
N ASP A 86 10.03 -6.37 1.10
CA ASP A 86 11.17 -7.00 0.44
C ASP A 86 11.05 -8.53 0.57
N PRO A 87 11.22 -9.31 -0.52
CA PRO A 87 11.28 -10.77 -0.45
C PRO A 87 12.23 -11.31 0.63
N LEU A 88 13.36 -10.64 0.90
CA LEU A 88 14.31 -11.04 1.95
C LEU A 88 13.75 -10.91 3.37
N THR A 89 12.81 -9.99 3.57
CA THR A 89 12.16 -9.73 4.86
C THR A 89 10.88 -10.54 5.06
N MET A 90 10.35 -11.14 3.99
CA MET A 90 9.16 -11.99 4.10
C MET A 90 9.51 -13.26 4.85
N GLN A 91 8.76 -13.55 5.91
CA GLN A 91 8.95 -14.79 6.68
C GLN A 91 8.27 -15.99 6.00
N ILE A 92 7.16 -15.76 5.30
CA ILE A 92 6.29 -16.81 4.75
C ILE A 92 6.84 -17.38 3.43
N THR A 93 7.04 -18.68 3.37
CA THR A 93 7.43 -19.49 2.20
C THR A 93 6.29 -20.40 1.75
N TRP A 94 6.48 -21.18 0.67
CA TRP A 94 5.51 -22.22 0.30
C TRP A 94 5.45 -23.38 1.30
N GLN A 95 6.50 -23.60 2.09
CA GLN A 95 6.50 -24.64 3.12
C GLN A 95 5.53 -24.30 4.27
N ASP A 96 5.28 -23.01 4.47
CA ASP A 96 4.32 -22.49 5.45
C ASP A 96 2.87 -22.52 4.94
N ILE A 97 2.61 -23.19 3.81
CA ILE A 97 1.28 -23.32 3.21
C ILE A 97 0.98 -24.80 2.97
N ALA A 98 -0.01 -25.33 3.67
CA ALA A 98 -0.46 -26.70 3.50
C ALA A 98 -1.75 -26.79 2.67
N GLY A 99 -1.82 -27.81 1.81
CA GLY A 99 -3.04 -28.20 1.12
C GLY A 99 -3.40 -27.35 -0.11
N LEU A 100 -2.49 -26.51 -0.61
CA LEU A 100 -2.67 -25.74 -1.84
C LEU A 100 -1.68 -26.13 -2.94
N ASP A 101 -1.13 -27.35 -2.89
CA ASP A 101 -0.03 -27.81 -3.76
C ASP A 101 -0.33 -27.66 -5.26
N GLU A 102 -1.56 -27.98 -5.67
CA GLU A 102 -2.01 -27.85 -7.07
C GLU A 102 -1.99 -26.39 -7.52
N VAL A 103 -2.55 -25.48 -6.70
CA VAL A 103 -2.60 -24.04 -6.98
C VAL A 103 -1.20 -23.43 -6.96
N ILE A 104 -0.33 -23.86 -6.04
CA ILE A 104 1.07 -23.43 -5.97
C ILE A 104 1.82 -23.84 -7.24
N THR A 105 1.62 -25.08 -7.70
CA THR A 105 2.26 -25.58 -8.94
C THR A 105 1.79 -24.78 -10.14
N GLU A 106 0.48 -24.54 -10.27
CA GLU A 106 -0.10 -23.77 -11.37
C GLU A 106 0.37 -22.30 -11.36
N LEU A 107 0.45 -21.67 -10.17
CA LEU A 107 1.02 -20.33 -9.98
C LEU A 107 2.49 -20.28 -10.39
N LYS A 108 3.28 -21.28 -10.01
CA LYS A 108 4.70 -21.37 -10.37
C LYS A 108 4.88 -21.42 -11.88
N ASP A 109 4.15 -22.28 -12.55
CA ASP A 109 4.29 -22.48 -14.00
C ASP A 109 3.75 -21.30 -14.80
N THR A 110 2.68 -20.66 -14.34
CA THR A 110 2.00 -19.60 -15.08
C THR A 110 2.55 -18.21 -14.78
N VAL A 111 2.99 -17.95 -13.55
CA VAL A 111 3.38 -16.60 -13.10
C VAL A 111 4.89 -16.48 -12.91
N ILE A 112 5.51 -17.44 -12.21
CA ILE A 112 6.93 -17.34 -11.83
C ILE A 112 7.84 -17.73 -13.00
N LEU A 113 7.55 -18.87 -13.63
CA LEU A 113 8.40 -19.46 -14.66
C LEU A 113 8.61 -18.54 -15.88
N PRO A 114 7.58 -17.85 -16.42
CA PRO A 114 7.77 -16.98 -17.59
C PRO A 114 8.68 -15.78 -17.31
N ILE A 115 8.72 -15.31 -16.05
CA ILE A 115 9.58 -14.18 -15.65
C ILE A 115 10.99 -14.67 -15.36
N GLN A 116 11.15 -15.76 -14.61
CA GLN A 116 12.48 -16.30 -14.26
C GLN A 116 13.22 -16.85 -15.48
N LYS A 117 12.51 -17.47 -16.43
CA LYS A 117 13.11 -18.05 -17.64
C LYS A 117 12.70 -17.29 -18.90
N ARG A 118 12.80 -15.96 -18.85
CA ARG A 118 12.43 -15.07 -19.96
C ARG A 118 13.02 -15.48 -21.31
N HIS A 119 14.30 -15.88 -21.33
CA HIS A 119 15.02 -16.33 -22.53
C HIS A 119 14.33 -17.50 -23.27
N LEU A 120 13.54 -18.32 -22.59
CA LEU A 120 12.79 -19.42 -23.22
C LEU A 120 11.52 -18.93 -23.94
N PHE A 121 11.03 -17.74 -23.61
CA PHE A 121 9.72 -17.24 -24.02
C PHE A 121 9.78 -15.91 -24.81
N GLU A 122 10.97 -15.34 -25.02
CA GLU A 122 11.19 -14.08 -25.75
C GLU A 122 10.63 -14.08 -27.18
N GLY A 123 10.56 -15.24 -27.85
CA GLY A 123 10.03 -15.38 -29.21
C GLY A 123 8.53 -15.62 -29.32
N SER A 124 7.81 -15.80 -28.20
CA SER A 124 6.38 -16.13 -28.20
C SER A 124 5.57 -15.09 -27.46
N ARG A 125 4.64 -14.44 -28.17
CA ARG A 125 3.64 -13.55 -27.55
C ARG A 125 2.64 -14.30 -26.67
N LEU A 126 2.47 -15.61 -26.89
CA LEU A 126 1.52 -16.44 -26.14
C LEU A 126 2.07 -16.90 -24.79
N LEU A 127 3.39 -16.91 -24.62
CA LEU A 127 4.06 -17.39 -23.41
C LEU A 127 4.59 -16.23 -22.55
N GLN A 128 4.07 -15.03 -22.76
CA GLN A 128 4.39 -13.87 -21.93
C GLN A 128 3.77 -14.02 -20.53
N PRO A 129 4.43 -13.50 -19.48
CA PRO A 129 3.87 -13.53 -18.15
C PRO A 129 2.54 -12.78 -18.09
N PRO A 130 1.53 -13.32 -17.39
CA PRO A 130 0.26 -12.62 -17.23
C PRO A 130 0.48 -11.34 -16.42
N LYS A 131 -0.02 -10.21 -16.93
CA LYS A 131 0.00 -8.94 -16.19
C LYS A 131 -1.03 -8.88 -15.07
N GLY A 132 -2.06 -9.74 -15.14
CA GLY A 132 -3.16 -9.78 -14.19
C GLY A 132 -3.48 -11.19 -13.73
N VAL A 133 -3.48 -11.38 -12.41
CA VAL A 133 -3.80 -12.64 -11.75
C VAL A 133 -4.90 -12.40 -10.72
N LEU A 134 -5.94 -13.24 -10.72
CA LEU A 134 -7.01 -13.18 -9.72
C LEU A 134 -7.01 -14.45 -8.86
N LEU A 135 -6.89 -14.27 -7.55
CA LEU A 135 -7.11 -15.30 -6.54
C LEU A 135 -8.52 -15.14 -5.99
N TYR A 136 -9.37 -16.16 -6.13
CA TYR A 136 -10.74 -16.09 -5.64
C TYR A 136 -11.16 -17.36 -4.90
N GLY A 137 -12.10 -17.22 -3.98
CA GLY A 137 -12.60 -18.34 -3.17
C GLY A 137 -13.10 -17.89 -1.81
N PRO A 138 -13.48 -18.82 -0.90
CA PRO A 138 -14.01 -18.49 0.41
C PRO A 138 -13.01 -17.69 1.26
N PRO A 139 -13.49 -16.85 2.20
CA PRO A 139 -12.62 -16.16 3.14
C PRO A 139 -11.86 -17.17 4.02
N GLY A 140 -10.65 -16.81 4.46
CA GLY A 140 -9.84 -17.64 5.35
C GLY A 140 -9.09 -18.79 4.69
N CYS A 141 -9.19 -18.99 3.37
CA CYS A 141 -8.48 -20.07 2.66
C CYS A 141 -7.05 -19.71 2.21
N GLY A 142 -6.41 -18.70 2.81
CA GLY A 142 -4.99 -18.42 2.57
C GLY A 142 -4.64 -17.67 1.27
N LYS A 143 -5.59 -16.98 0.61
CA LYS A 143 -5.33 -16.18 -0.63
C LYS A 143 -4.20 -15.16 -0.47
N THR A 144 -4.19 -14.43 0.65
CA THR A 144 -3.13 -13.44 0.94
C THR A 144 -1.81 -14.10 1.32
N LEU A 145 -1.85 -15.29 1.94
CA LEU A 145 -0.66 -16.06 2.29
C LEU A 145 0.04 -16.61 1.04
N ILE A 146 -0.71 -17.24 0.13
CA ILE A 146 -0.14 -17.78 -1.11
C ILE A 146 0.43 -16.69 -2.01
N ALA A 147 -0.20 -15.50 -2.06
CA ALA A 147 0.34 -14.35 -2.78
C ALA A 147 1.71 -13.91 -2.24
N LYS A 148 1.84 -13.78 -0.90
CA LYS A 148 3.10 -13.42 -0.24
C LYS A 148 4.18 -14.48 -0.44
N ALA A 149 3.84 -15.75 -0.25
CA ALA A 149 4.78 -16.85 -0.45
C ALA A 149 5.27 -16.92 -1.91
N THR A 150 4.36 -16.75 -2.87
CA THR A 150 4.69 -16.69 -4.31
C THR A 150 5.66 -15.55 -4.61
N ALA A 151 5.46 -14.36 -4.01
CA ALA A 151 6.37 -13.23 -4.18
C ALA A 151 7.77 -13.53 -3.61
N LYS A 152 7.84 -14.13 -2.42
CA LYS A 152 9.10 -14.52 -1.79
C LYS A 152 9.86 -15.55 -2.62
N GLU A 153 9.20 -16.64 -3.04
CA GLU A 153 9.82 -17.72 -3.83
C GLU A 153 10.25 -17.24 -5.23
N ALA A 154 9.51 -16.30 -5.81
CA ALA A 154 9.88 -15.67 -7.06
C ALA A 154 11.05 -14.66 -6.91
N GLY A 155 11.32 -14.19 -5.69
CA GLY A 155 12.24 -13.09 -5.42
C GLY A 155 11.71 -11.73 -5.89
N PHE A 156 10.39 -11.58 -5.99
CA PHE A 156 9.76 -10.35 -6.47
C PHE A 156 9.45 -9.42 -5.31
N ARG A 157 9.57 -8.12 -5.57
CA ARG A 157 9.13 -7.12 -4.60
C ARG A 157 7.61 -7.12 -4.51
N PHE A 158 7.08 -7.03 -3.29
CA PHE A 158 5.65 -7.11 -3.07
C PHE A 158 5.12 -5.79 -2.52
N ILE A 159 4.18 -5.17 -3.23
CA ILE A 159 3.52 -3.95 -2.80
C ILE A 159 2.11 -4.35 -2.36
N ASN A 160 1.85 -4.30 -1.05
CA ASN A 160 0.53 -4.60 -0.51
C ASN A 160 -0.36 -3.36 -0.55
N LEU A 161 -1.26 -3.30 -1.52
CA LEU A 161 -2.19 -2.18 -1.69
C LEU A 161 -3.54 -2.51 -1.07
N GLN A 162 -3.85 -1.86 0.04
CA GLN A 162 -5.18 -1.93 0.64
C GLN A 162 -6.06 -0.80 0.08
N PRO A 163 -7.26 -1.10 -0.44
CA PRO A 163 -8.19 -0.11 -0.98
C PRO A 163 -8.48 1.08 -0.05
N SER A 164 -8.59 0.82 1.26
CA SER A 164 -8.78 1.85 2.30
C SER A 164 -7.65 2.89 2.32
N THR A 165 -6.42 2.49 1.98
CA THR A 165 -5.27 3.40 1.92
C THR A 165 -5.42 4.45 0.81
N LEU A 166 -6.14 4.10 -0.27
CA LEU A 166 -6.37 4.98 -1.41
C LEU A 166 -7.53 5.97 -1.17
N THR A 167 -8.54 5.55 -0.41
CA THR A 167 -9.76 6.35 -0.16
C THR A 167 -9.62 7.29 1.02
N ASP A 168 -9.01 6.85 2.12
CA ASP A 168 -9.15 7.54 3.41
C ASP A 168 -8.15 8.69 3.59
N LYS A 169 -6.93 8.55 3.06
CA LYS A 169 -5.86 9.49 3.39
C LYS A 169 -5.91 10.80 2.60
N TRP A 170 -6.57 10.85 1.43
CA TRP A 170 -6.37 11.97 0.48
C TRP A 170 -7.53 12.17 -0.52
N TYR A 171 -8.69 12.62 -0.04
CA TYR A 171 -9.79 13.06 -0.90
C TYR A 171 -9.31 14.21 -1.81
N GLY A 172 -9.02 13.91 -3.09
CA GLY A 172 -8.50 14.85 -4.09
C GLY A 172 -7.12 14.50 -4.69
N GLU A 173 -6.29 13.69 -4.02
CA GLU A 173 -4.97 13.27 -4.55
C GLU A 173 -4.84 11.78 -4.83
N SER A 174 -5.91 11.03 -4.59
CA SER A 174 -6.06 9.61 -4.90
C SER A 174 -5.55 9.17 -6.28
N GLN A 175 -5.74 9.99 -7.33
CA GLN A 175 -5.26 9.68 -8.68
C GLN A 175 -3.72 9.69 -8.77
N LYS A 176 -3.07 10.67 -8.12
CA LYS A 176 -1.61 10.77 -8.07
C LYS A 176 -1.02 9.59 -7.31
N LEU A 177 -1.69 9.15 -6.24
CA LEU A 177 -1.30 7.95 -5.49
C LEU A 177 -1.42 6.69 -6.33
N ALA A 178 -2.53 6.49 -7.04
CA ALA A 178 -2.66 5.38 -7.97
C ALA A 178 -1.50 5.40 -8.99
N ALA A 179 -1.21 6.55 -9.62
CA ALA A 179 -0.06 6.69 -10.51
C ALA A 179 1.29 6.38 -9.84
N ALA A 180 1.47 6.82 -8.59
CA ALA A 180 2.68 6.57 -7.83
C ALA A 180 2.87 5.08 -7.49
N VAL A 181 1.80 4.31 -7.26
CA VAL A 181 1.90 2.85 -7.01
C VAL A 181 2.50 2.16 -8.24
N PHE A 182 1.97 2.46 -9.43
CA PHE A 182 2.46 1.86 -10.67
C PHE A 182 3.87 2.35 -11.01
N SER A 183 4.14 3.65 -10.87
CA SER A 183 5.47 4.22 -11.09
C SER A 183 6.52 3.58 -10.17
N LEU A 184 6.20 3.41 -8.88
CA LEU A 184 7.06 2.72 -7.93
C LEU A 184 7.26 1.26 -8.33
N ALA A 185 6.20 0.53 -8.66
CA ALA A 185 6.29 -0.87 -9.09
C ALA A 185 7.18 -1.04 -10.34
N ILE A 186 7.08 -0.12 -11.30
CA ILE A 186 7.90 -0.09 -12.52
C ILE A 186 9.37 0.16 -12.20
N LYS A 187 9.66 1.14 -11.33
CA LYS A 187 11.04 1.43 -10.88
C LYS A 187 11.66 0.28 -10.10
N LEU A 188 10.82 -0.56 -9.50
CA LEU A 188 11.21 -1.62 -8.59
C LEU A 188 11.10 -3.03 -9.20
N GLN A 189 10.96 -3.16 -10.52
CA GLN A 189 10.85 -4.46 -11.20
C GLN A 189 12.00 -5.43 -10.85
N PRO A 190 11.73 -6.74 -10.76
CA PRO A 190 10.42 -7.39 -10.88
C PRO A 190 9.56 -7.20 -9.62
N SER A 191 8.26 -6.91 -9.80
CA SER A 191 7.37 -6.60 -8.68
C SER A 191 5.93 -7.10 -8.86
N ILE A 192 5.27 -7.37 -7.73
CA ILE A 192 3.86 -7.74 -7.63
C ILE A 192 3.13 -6.64 -6.86
N ILE A 193 2.11 -6.06 -7.49
CA ILE A 193 1.13 -5.20 -6.82
C ILE A 193 0.00 -6.12 -6.37
N PHE A 194 -0.12 -6.33 -5.06
CA PHE A 194 -1.19 -7.14 -4.49
C PHE A 194 -2.33 -6.25 -4.01
N ILE A 195 -3.56 -6.59 -4.42
CA ILE A 195 -4.77 -5.87 -4.02
C ILE A 195 -5.68 -6.85 -3.30
N ASP A 196 -5.72 -6.74 -1.97
CA ASP A 196 -6.67 -7.50 -1.17
C ASP A 196 -8.07 -6.88 -1.27
N GLU A 197 -9.09 -7.73 -1.20
CA GLU A 197 -10.49 -7.34 -1.35
C GLU A 197 -10.70 -6.44 -2.57
N ILE A 198 -10.20 -6.85 -3.73
CA ILE A 198 -10.30 -6.07 -4.96
C ILE A 198 -11.76 -5.78 -5.37
N ASP A 199 -12.70 -6.61 -4.90
CA ASP A 199 -14.14 -6.38 -5.01
C ASP A 199 -14.67 -5.26 -4.13
N SER A 200 -13.91 -4.71 -3.17
CA SER A 200 -14.28 -3.46 -2.49
C SER A 200 -13.93 -2.24 -3.35
N PHE A 201 -12.78 -2.30 -4.03
CA PHE A 201 -12.23 -1.22 -4.82
C PHE A 201 -12.83 -1.12 -6.21
N LEU A 202 -13.16 -2.26 -6.84
CA LEU A 202 -13.52 -2.38 -8.25
C LEU A 202 -14.88 -3.05 -8.46
N ARG A 203 -15.86 -2.71 -7.61
CA ARG A 203 -17.27 -3.10 -7.81
C ARG A 203 -17.81 -2.58 -9.13
N SER A 204 -18.72 -3.37 -9.71
CA SER A 204 -19.58 -2.91 -10.80
C SER A 204 -20.23 -1.57 -10.42
N ARG A 205 -20.30 -0.64 -11.38
CA ARG A 205 -20.76 0.73 -11.16
C ARG A 205 -22.15 0.71 -10.50
N SER A 206 -22.19 1.01 -9.21
CA SER A 206 -23.44 1.31 -8.51
C SER A 206 -23.75 2.79 -8.71
N SER A 207 -25.03 3.14 -8.83
CA SER A 207 -25.49 4.54 -8.96
C SER A 207 -25.13 5.42 -7.75
N SER A 208 -24.58 4.84 -6.68
CA SER A 208 -24.12 5.50 -5.45
C SER A 208 -22.60 5.72 -5.38
N ASP A 209 -21.82 5.34 -6.39
CA ASP A 209 -20.37 5.57 -6.36
C ASP A 209 -20.08 7.09 -6.41
N HIS A 210 -19.30 7.58 -5.43
CA HIS A 210 -18.81 8.96 -5.45
C HIS A 210 -17.94 9.18 -6.70
N GLU A 211 -18.09 10.35 -7.33
CA GLU A 211 -17.37 10.73 -8.56
C GLU A 211 -15.85 10.57 -8.43
N ALA A 212 -15.30 10.90 -7.26
CA ALA A 212 -13.88 10.73 -6.95
C ALA A 212 -13.42 9.26 -7.06
N THR A 213 -14.23 8.31 -6.57
CA THR A 213 -13.94 6.88 -6.66
C THR A 213 -14.02 6.40 -8.11
N ALA A 214 -15.01 6.86 -8.88
CA ALA A 214 -15.14 6.52 -10.29
C ALA A 214 -13.94 7.00 -11.13
N MET A 215 -13.47 8.23 -10.89
CA MET A 215 -12.28 8.77 -11.55
C MET A 215 -11.01 8.02 -11.14
N MET A 216 -10.87 7.64 -9.86
CA MET A 216 -9.73 6.86 -9.40
C MET A 216 -9.69 5.46 -10.04
N LYS A 217 -10.84 4.78 -10.11
CA LYS A 217 -11.00 3.50 -10.82
C LYS A 217 -10.56 3.64 -12.28
N ALA A 218 -11.03 4.68 -12.98
CA ALA A 218 -10.65 4.93 -14.38
C ALA A 218 -9.14 5.15 -14.55
N GLN A 219 -8.52 5.92 -13.65
CA GLN A 219 -7.08 6.14 -13.67
C GLN A 219 -6.29 4.84 -13.42
N PHE A 220 -6.70 4.04 -12.44
CA PHE A 220 -6.09 2.74 -12.15
C PHE A 220 -6.14 1.81 -13.37
N MET A 221 -7.27 1.79 -14.07
CA MET A 221 -7.47 1.01 -15.28
C MET A 221 -6.60 1.47 -16.44
N SER A 222 -6.50 2.79 -16.64
CA SER A 222 -5.62 3.35 -17.67
C SER A 222 -4.14 3.03 -17.41
N LEU A 223 -3.71 3.03 -16.14
CA LEU A 223 -2.34 2.69 -15.76
C LEU A 223 -2.04 1.20 -15.97
N TRP A 224 -3.01 0.33 -15.67
CA TRP A 224 -2.92 -1.09 -15.96
C TRP A 224 -2.74 -1.36 -17.45
N ASP A 225 -3.55 -0.73 -18.31
CA ASP A 225 -3.42 -0.90 -19.77
C ASP A 225 -2.04 -0.45 -20.28
N GLY A 226 -1.44 0.56 -19.62
CA GLY A 226 -0.06 0.97 -19.89
C GLY A 226 0.98 -0.13 -19.58
N LEU A 227 0.77 -0.94 -18.55
CA LEU A 227 1.66 -2.08 -18.24
C LEU A 227 1.57 -3.19 -19.29
N ASP A 228 0.40 -3.36 -19.92
CA ASP A 228 0.17 -4.40 -20.93
C ASP A 228 0.80 -4.05 -22.28
N THR A 229 1.00 -2.75 -22.53
CA THR A 229 1.65 -2.24 -23.75
C THR A 229 3.16 -2.50 -23.74
N ASP A 230 3.78 -2.53 -22.56
CA ASP A 230 5.21 -2.80 -22.41
C ASP A 230 5.49 -4.29 -22.12
N TYR A 231 5.89 -5.01 -23.17
CA TYR A 231 6.28 -6.42 -23.08
C TYR A 231 7.51 -6.64 -22.19
N ASN A 232 8.34 -5.62 -21.96
CA ASN A 232 9.51 -5.72 -21.10
C ASN A 232 9.17 -5.54 -19.62
N CYS A 233 8.04 -4.91 -19.31
CA CYS A 233 7.61 -4.62 -17.94
C CYS A 233 7.35 -5.91 -17.13
N GLN A 234 8.08 -6.09 -16.03
CA GLN A 234 7.94 -7.22 -15.10
C GLN A 234 7.12 -6.85 -13.87
N VAL A 235 6.01 -6.17 -14.08
CA VAL A 235 5.01 -5.86 -13.04
C VAL A 235 3.80 -6.74 -13.23
N ILE A 236 3.39 -7.43 -12.16
CA ILE A 236 2.17 -8.24 -12.12
C ILE A 236 1.20 -7.61 -11.13
N ILE A 237 -0.08 -7.51 -11.52
CA ILE A 237 -1.17 -7.15 -10.62
C ILE A 237 -1.84 -8.44 -10.17
N MET A 238 -1.82 -8.68 -8.86
CA MET A 238 -2.46 -9.83 -8.24
C MET A 238 -3.61 -9.36 -7.34
N GLY A 239 -4.84 -9.69 -7.69
CA GLY A 239 -6.00 -9.40 -6.86
C GLY A 239 -6.44 -10.60 -6.04
N ALA A 240 -6.94 -10.36 -4.84
CA ALA A 240 -7.67 -11.35 -4.06
C ALA A 240 -9.12 -10.91 -3.85
N THR A 241 -10.07 -11.83 -3.99
CA THR A 241 -11.49 -11.57 -3.70
C THR A 241 -12.20 -12.77 -3.08
N ASN A 242 -13.20 -12.48 -2.26
CA ASN A 242 -14.16 -13.49 -1.78
C ASN A 242 -15.42 -13.55 -2.66
N ARG A 243 -15.63 -12.57 -3.53
CA ARG A 243 -16.86 -12.35 -4.30
C ARG A 243 -16.52 -12.04 -5.76
N PRO A 244 -16.02 -13.02 -6.54
CA PRO A 244 -15.65 -12.80 -7.94
C PRO A 244 -16.82 -12.30 -8.80
N GLN A 245 -18.07 -12.60 -8.41
CA GLN A 245 -19.27 -12.14 -9.10
C GLN A 245 -19.56 -10.63 -8.95
N ASP A 246 -18.99 -9.98 -7.92
CA ASP A 246 -19.19 -8.54 -7.66
C ASP A 246 -18.23 -7.66 -8.50
N LEU A 247 -17.23 -8.29 -9.13
CA LEU A 247 -16.22 -7.60 -9.94
C LEU A 247 -16.75 -7.19 -11.31
N ASP A 248 -16.35 -6.00 -11.75
CA ASP A 248 -16.64 -5.54 -13.11
C ASP A 248 -15.97 -6.45 -14.16
N SER A 249 -16.74 -6.79 -15.20
CA SER A 249 -16.26 -7.47 -16.40
C SER A 249 -15.00 -6.86 -17.01
N ALA A 250 -14.81 -5.53 -16.91
CA ALA A 250 -13.62 -4.84 -17.40
C ALA A 250 -12.33 -5.26 -16.63
N ILE A 251 -12.45 -5.53 -15.34
CA ILE A 251 -11.35 -6.05 -14.49
C ILE A 251 -11.10 -7.51 -14.79
N LEU A 252 -12.17 -8.30 -14.89
CA LEU A 252 -12.08 -9.71 -15.20
C LEU A 252 -11.37 -9.97 -16.54
N ARG A 253 -11.52 -9.09 -17.53
CA ARG A 253 -10.77 -9.16 -18.81
C ARG A 253 -9.27 -8.89 -18.64
N ARG A 254 -8.88 -8.04 -17.69
CA ARG A 254 -7.48 -7.69 -17.39
C ARG A 254 -6.80 -8.71 -16.47
N MET A 255 -7.58 -9.61 -15.86
CA MET A 255 -7.11 -10.75 -15.08
C MET A 255 -7.47 -12.06 -15.78
N PRO A 256 -6.76 -12.39 -16.89
CA PRO A 256 -7.04 -13.61 -17.65
C PRO A 256 -6.71 -14.87 -16.83
N THR A 257 -5.66 -14.83 -16.02
CA THR A 257 -5.26 -15.94 -15.15
C THR A 257 -6.01 -15.87 -13.84
N ARG A 258 -6.77 -16.92 -13.52
CA ARG A 258 -7.62 -16.96 -12.33
C ARG A 258 -7.46 -18.29 -11.61
N PHE A 259 -7.12 -18.21 -10.33
CA PHE A 259 -6.93 -19.38 -9.48
C PHE A 259 -8.07 -19.46 -8.47
N HIS A 260 -8.79 -20.58 -8.49
CA HIS A 260 -9.85 -20.85 -7.53
C HIS A 260 -9.28 -21.58 -6.32
N ILE A 261 -9.33 -20.93 -5.17
CA ILE A 261 -8.87 -21.49 -3.90
C ILE A 261 -10.11 -22.01 -3.16
N ASN A 262 -10.30 -23.33 -3.21
CA ASN A 262 -11.42 -24.03 -2.59
C ASN A 262 -11.27 -24.14 -1.05
N GLN A 263 -12.36 -24.52 -0.38
CA GLN A 263 -12.28 -25.00 1.00
C GLN A 263 -11.43 -26.27 1.07
N PRO A 264 -10.62 -26.46 2.12
CA PRO A 264 -9.74 -27.60 2.23
C PRO A 264 -10.53 -28.91 2.42
N ASN A 265 -10.17 -29.93 1.63
CA ASN A 265 -10.67 -31.29 1.76
C ASN A 265 -10.10 -31.99 3.02
N VAL A 266 -10.53 -33.22 3.31
CA VAL A 266 -10.12 -33.95 4.52
C VAL A 266 -8.59 -34.11 4.62
N LYS A 267 -7.92 -34.39 3.50
CA LYS A 267 -6.46 -34.55 3.45
C LYS A 267 -5.77 -33.20 3.69
N GLN A 268 -6.18 -32.16 2.97
CA GLN A 268 -5.67 -30.80 3.11
C GLN A 268 -5.86 -30.28 4.54
N ARG A 269 -7.01 -30.52 5.18
CA ARG A 269 -7.24 -30.14 6.58
C ARG A 269 -6.29 -30.86 7.55
N LYS A 270 -6.00 -32.15 7.31
CA LYS A 270 -5.00 -32.89 8.10
C LYS A 270 -3.62 -32.28 7.95
N ASP A 271 -3.23 -31.88 6.74
CA ASP A 271 -1.93 -31.29 6.46
C ASP A 271 -1.83 -29.87 7.07
N ILE A 272 -2.89 -29.06 6.97
CA ILE A 272 -2.99 -27.76 7.65
C ILE A 272 -2.88 -27.93 9.17
N LEU A 273 -3.57 -28.91 9.75
CA LEU A 273 -3.51 -29.16 11.20
C LEU A 273 -2.09 -29.56 11.63
N LYS A 274 -1.40 -30.40 10.86
CA LYS A 274 -0.01 -30.77 11.14
C LYS A 274 0.91 -29.56 11.13
N LEU A 275 0.78 -28.68 10.13
CA LEU A 275 1.58 -27.47 10.02
C LEU A 275 1.35 -26.53 11.21
N ILE A 276 0.09 -26.34 11.62
CA ILE A 276 -0.25 -25.51 12.80
C ILE A 276 0.35 -26.10 14.08
N LEU A 277 0.32 -27.42 14.22
CA LEU A 277 0.79 -28.13 15.41
C LEU A 277 2.29 -28.42 15.40
N GLU A 278 3.03 -28.07 14.35
CA GLU A 278 4.46 -28.40 14.21
C GLU A 278 5.31 -27.79 15.33
N ASN A 279 4.92 -26.60 15.81
CA ASN A 279 5.59 -25.90 16.91
C ASN A 279 4.96 -26.18 18.29
N GLU A 280 3.90 -27.00 18.35
CA GLU A 280 3.19 -27.32 19.58
C GLU A 280 3.62 -28.68 20.13
N ASN A 281 3.79 -28.78 21.45
CA ASN A 281 4.23 -30.01 22.08
C ASN A 281 3.02 -30.92 22.37
N VAL A 282 2.44 -31.49 21.32
CA VAL A 282 1.19 -32.29 21.37
C VAL A 282 1.34 -33.58 22.20
N SER A 283 2.58 -34.01 22.45
CA SER A 283 2.90 -35.19 23.28
C SER A 283 2.39 -35.05 24.72
N ILE A 284 2.40 -33.84 25.30
CA ILE A 284 1.98 -33.60 26.68
C ILE A 284 0.45 -33.72 26.82
N LEU A 285 -0.30 -33.20 25.84
CA LEU A 285 -1.77 -33.19 25.85
C LEU A 285 -2.39 -34.59 25.66
N LEU A 286 -1.78 -35.44 24.86
CA LEU A 286 -2.26 -36.83 24.65
C LEU A 286 -1.99 -37.73 25.86
N THR A 287 -0.97 -37.42 26.65
CA THR A 287 -0.63 -38.19 27.85
C THR A 287 -1.62 -37.91 28.99
N GLU A 288 -2.11 -36.67 29.11
CA GLU A 288 -3.17 -36.31 30.08
C GLU A 288 -4.56 -36.84 29.69
N LEU A 289 -4.87 -36.94 28.39
CA LEU A 289 -6.17 -37.45 27.92
C LEU A 289 -6.31 -38.97 28.00
N ASN A 290 -5.21 -39.73 27.94
CA ASN A 290 -5.22 -41.19 28.12
C ASN A 290 -5.12 -41.61 29.60
N GLY A 291 -5.04 -40.64 30.52
CA GLY A 291 -5.02 -40.86 31.98
C GLY A 291 -6.40 -40.80 32.65
N TYR A 292 -7.47 -40.54 31.89
CA TYR A 292 -8.88 -40.57 32.31
C TYR A 292 -9.63 -41.67 31.55
#